data_AF-A0A448UZ12-F1
#
_entry.id   AF-A0A448UZ12-F1
#
_cell.length_a   1.000
_cell.length_b   1.000
_cell.length_c   1.000
_cell.angle_alpha   90.00
_cell.angle_beta   90.00
_cell.angle_gamma   90.00
#
_symmetry.space_group_name_H-M   'P 1'
#
loop_
_entity.id
_entity.type
_entity.pdbx_description
1 polymer ?
#
loop_
_entity_poly.entity_id
_entity_poly.type
_entity_poly.pdbx_seq_one_letter_code
_entity_poly.pdbx_strand_id
1 'polypeptide(L)'
;MPRISAATNAAQRENTKRAILESFGKLLYSRGLPGLTMTDVAKNAGIGRTAVYNYFADMGELLVAYALDETERFLHELDEGIAGVTNPIDQLAVYIRLQIEDLARRHLPPGPPCAPCSHPNPTRASANT
;
A
#
# COMPACT_ATOMS: atom_id res chain seq x y z
N MET A 1 39.15 0.58 -15.12
CA MET A 1 38.21 1.22 -14.17
C MET A 1 36.87 0.50 -14.23
N PRO A 2 36.35 -0.08 -13.13
CA PRO A 2 35.22 -1.01 -13.21
C PRO A 2 33.87 -0.26 -13.15
N ARG A 3 33.05 -0.34 -14.20
CA ARG A 3 31.67 0.19 -14.26
C ARG A 3 30.63 -0.70 -13.54
N ILE A 4 31.05 -1.83 -13.00
CA ILE A 4 30.16 -2.87 -12.45
C ILE A 4 29.68 -2.52 -11.03
N SER A 5 30.46 -1.75 -10.27
CA SER A 5 30.11 -1.38 -8.89
C SER A 5 28.93 -0.41 -8.81
N ALA A 6 28.84 0.56 -9.72
CA ALA A 6 27.77 1.56 -9.71
C ALA A 6 26.39 0.97 -10.02
N ALA A 7 26.29 0.07 -11.01
CA ALA A 7 25.03 -0.60 -11.36
C ALA A 7 24.55 -1.53 -10.23
N THR A 8 25.48 -2.26 -9.60
CA THR A 8 25.17 -3.15 -8.47
C THR A 8 24.70 -2.35 -7.24
N ASN A 9 25.32 -1.19 -6.98
CA ASN A 9 24.91 -0.31 -5.88
C ASN A 9 23.53 0.31 -6.12
N ALA A 10 23.21 0.72 -7.35
CA ALA A 10 21.89 1.24 -7.71
C ALA A 10 20.80 0.17 -7.56
N ALA A 11 21.04 -1.05 -8.05
CA ALA A 11 20.12 -2.17 -7.90
C ALA A 11 19.90 -2.54 -6.42
N GLN A 12 20.97 -2.54 -5.61
CA GLN A 12 20.86 -2.80 -4.17
C GLN A 12 20.05 -1.73 -3.45
N ARG A 13 20.23 -0.46 -3.83
CA ARG A 13 19.47 0.67 -3.30
C ARG A 13 17.99 0.53 -3.64
N GLU A 14 17.66 0.17 -4.87
CA GLU A 14 16.28 -0.04 -5.29
C GLU A 14 15.62 -1.23 -4.58
N ASN A 15 16.33 -2.35 -4.45
CA ASN A 15 15.84 -3.50 -3.69
C ASN A 15 15.54 -3.14 -2.23
N THR A 16 16.40 -2.32 -1.62
CA THR A 16 16.19 -1.86 -0.24
C THR A 16 14.97 -0.93 -0.15
N LYS A 17 14.83 0.01 -1.09
CA LYS A 17 13.65 0.88 -1.18
C LYS A 17 12.36 0.05 -1.27
N ARG A 18 12.32 -0.95 -2.16
CA ARG A 18 11.18 -1.86 -2.32
C ARG A 18 10.87 -2.63 -1.04
N ALA A 19 11.88 -3.16 -0.35
CA ALA A 19 11.69 -3.85 0.93
C ALA A 19 11.09 -2.94 2.02
N ILE A 20 11.45 -1.65 2.04
CA ILE A 20 10.85 -0.67 2.95
C ILE A 20 9.38 -0.44 2.59
N LEU A 21 9.06 -0.23 1.31
CA LEU A 21 7.68 0.00 0.84
C LEU A 21 6.78 -1.21 1.10
N GLU A 22 7.27 -2.43 0.83
CA GLU A 22 6.53 -3.66 1.10
C GLU A 22 6.28 -3.85 2.60
N SER A 23 7.28 -3.56 3.42
CA SER A 23 7.18 -3.62 4.88
C SER A 23 6.18 -2.58 5.42
N PHE A 24 6.19 -1.38 4.84
CA PHE A 24 5.25 -0.33 5.17
C PHE A 24 3.82 -0.72 4.79
N GLY A 25 3.60 -1.23 3.57
CA GLY A 25 2.29 -1.69 3.11
C GLY A 25 1.69 -2.79 4.01
N LYS A 26 2.49 -3.76 4.46
CA LYS A 26 2.06 -4.80 5.41
C LYS A 26 1.61 -4.22 6.75
N LEU A 27 2.33 -3.23 7.29
CA LEU A 27 1.97 -2.58 8.54
C LEU A 27 0.74 -1.70 8.38
N LEU A 28 0.67 -0.96 7.27
CA LEU A 28 -0.46 -0.13 6.92
C LEU A 28 -1.74 -0.97 6.81
N TYR A 29 -1.68 -2.14 6.16
CA TYR A 29 -2.80 -3.06 6.01
C TYR A 29 -3.22 -3.72 7.33
N SER A 30 -2.27 -4.04 8.22
CA SER A 30 -2.58 -4.76 9.46
C SER A 30 -3.02 -3.86 10.63
N ARG A 31 -2.55 -2.61 10.68
CA ARG A 31 -2.74 -1.71 11.83
C ARG A 31 -3.39 -0.37 11.48
N GLY A 32 -3.46 -0.02 10.19
CA GLY A 32 -3.78 1.33 9.76
C GLY A 32 -2.63 2.31 9.96
N LEU A 33 -2.83 3.53 9.46
CA LEU A 33 -1.83 4.60 9.53
C LEU A 33 -1.70 5.24 10.94
N PRO A 34 -2.79 5.45 11.71
CA PRO A 34 -2.68 6.08 13.03
C PRO A 34 -1.79 5.26 13.98
N GLY A 35 -0.79 5.91 14.57
CA GLY A 35 0.13 5.28 15.52
C GLY A 35 1.24 4.44 14.88
N LEU A 36 1.27 4.30 13.55
CA LEU A 36 2.39 3.69 12.84
C LEU A 36 3.61 4.63 12.88
N THR A 37 4.80 4.10 13.17
CA THR A 37 6.04 4.90 13.24
C THR A 37 7.11 4.43 12.26
N MET A 38 8.05 5.31 11.93
CA MET A 38 9.25 4.96 11.12
C MET A 38 10.07 3.84 11.75
N THR A 39 10.00 3.70 13.08
CA THR A 39 10.66 2.62 13.82
C THR A 39 10.02 1.27 13.56
N ASP A 40 8.69 1.23 13.48
CA ASP A 40 7.97 -0.01 13.22
C ASP A 40 8.28 -0.51 11.81
N VAL A 41 8.35 0.40 10.84
CA VAL A 41 8.75 0.09 9.47
C VAL A 41 10.18 -0.46 9.44
N ALA A 42 11.13 0.22 10.09
CA ALA A 42 12.52 -0.23 10.17
C ALA A 42 12.64 -1.65 10.75
N LYS A 43 11.94 -1.91 11.85
CA LYS A 43 11.91 -3.23 12.52
C LYS A 43 11.30 -4.29 11.61
N ASN A 44 10.18 -4.00 10.95
CA ASN A 44 9.50 -4.95 10.07
C ASN A 44 10.32 -5.25 8.81
N ALA A 45 11.02 -4.25 8.26
CA ALA A 45 11.92 -4.41 7.12
C ALA A 45 13.27 -5.06 7.49
N GLY A 46 13.57 -5.25 8.78
CA GLY A 46 14.84 -5.80 9.23
C GLY A 46 16.04 -4.88 8.97
N ILE A 47 15.83 -3.57 8.85
CA ILE A 47 16.90 -2.60 8.60
C ILE A 47 17.02 -1.56 9.72
N GLY A 48 18.20 -0.93 9.81
CA GLY A 48 18.44 0.12 10.81
C GLY A 48 17.54 1.34 10.58
N ARG A 49 17.11 1.98 11.68
CA ARG A 49 16.29 3.20 11.64
C ARG A 49 16.92 4.30 10.78
N THR A 50 18.23 4.53 10.94
CA THR A 50 18.98 5.50 10.13
C THR A 50 18.94 5.17 8.64
N ALA A 51 18.93 3.88 8.28
CA ALA A 51 18.83 3.47 6.89
C ALA A 51 17.48 3.88 6.30
N VAL A 52 16.35 3.67 7.00
CA VAL A 52 15.03 4.14 6.55
C VAL A 52 15.02 5.66 6.34
N TYR A 53 15.57 6.42 7.28
CA TYR A 53 15.65 7.88 7.17
C TYR A 53 16.51 8.39 6.01
N ASN A 54 17.43 7.57 5.50
CA ASN A 54 18.20 7.90 4.29
C ASN A 54 17.38 7.76 3.00
N TYR A 55 16.26 7.02 3.04
CA TYR A 55 15.34 6.87 1.90
C TYR A 55 14.13 7.81 2.02
N PHE A 56 13.61 8.01 3.23
CA PHE A 56 12.40 8.78 3.49
C PHE A 56 12.57 9.61 4.76
N ALA A 57 12.41 10.92 4.66
CA ALA A 57 12.58 11.86 5.76
C ALA A 57 11.52 11.68 6.86
N ASP A 58 10.29 11.33 6.47
CA ASP A 58 9.18 11.13 7.39
C ASP A 58 8.13 10.14 6.87
N MET A 59 7.10 9.91 7.69
CA MET A 59 6.00 8.98 7.39
C MET A 59 5.14 9.45 6.21
N GLY A 60 5.00 10.77 6.01
CA GLY A 60 4.25 11.34 4.90
C GLY A 60 4.93 11.08 3.57
N GLU A 61 6.25 11.29 3.50
CA GLU A 61 7.06 10.96 2.33
C GLU A 61 7.00 9.47 2.01
N LEU A 62 7.10 8.60 3.04
CA LEU A 62 6.98 7.16 2.87
C LEU A 62 5.59 6.75 2.34
N LEU A 63 4.52 7.37 2.85
CA LEU A 63 3.16 7.11 2.39
C LEU A 63 2.96 7.53 0.92
N VAL A 64 3.46 8.71 0.54
CA VAL A 64 3.39 9.17 -0.86
C VAL A 64 4.19 8.25 -1.77
N ALA A 65 5.40 7.88 -1.38
CA ALA A 65 6.24 6.98 -2.16
C ALA A 65 5.60 5.59 -2.32
N TYR A 66 4.97 5.07 -1.27
CA TYR A 66 4.18 3.85 -1.33
C TYR A 66 3.01 4.00 -2.31
N ALA A 67 2.20 5.04 -2.19
CA ALA A 67 1.06 5.26 -3.07
C ALA A 67 1.46 5.38 -4.56
N LEU A 68 2.60 6.00 -4.85
CA LEU A 68 3.15 6.08 -6.20
C LEU A 68 3.62 4.71 -6.71
N ASP A 69 4.37 3.93 -5.92
CA ASP A 69 4.80 2.57 -6.27
C ASP A 69 3.61 1.64 -6.54
N GLU A 70 2.56 1.74 -5.72
CA GLU A 70 1.31 1.00 -5.92
C GLU A 70 0.59 1.39 -7.21
N THR A 71 0.58 2.68 -7.53
CA THR A 71 -0.04 3.21 -8.75
C THR A 71 0.73 2.76 -9.98
N GLU A 72 2.06 2.87 -9.98
CA GLU A 72 2.92 2.41 -11.06
C GLU A 72 2.75 0.92 -11.31
N ARG A 73 2.68 0.11 -10.24
CA ARG A 73 2.45 -1.32 -10.37
C ARG A 73 1.07 -1.64 -10.97
N PHE A 74 0.02 -0.95 -10.52
CA PHE A 74 -1.32 -1.12 -11.10
C PHE A 74 -1.35 -0.74 -12.59
N LEU A 75 -0.71 0.36 -12.97
CA LEU A 75 -0.62 0.79 -14.36
C LEU A 75 0.14 -0.23 -15.22
N HIS A 76 1.24 -0.78 -14.70
CA HIS A 76 1.98 -1.84 -15.39
C HIS A 76 1.13 -3.11 -15.59
N GLU A 77 0.44 -3.57 -14.54
CA GLU A 77 -0.49 -4.71 -14.63
C GLU A 77 -1.62 -4.43 -15.63
N LEU A 78 -2.13 -3.19 -15.69
CA LEU A 78 -3.15 -2.77 -16.63
C LEU A 78 -2.63 -2.76 -18.07
N ASP A 79 -1.48 -2.15 -18.32
CA ASP A 79 -0.86 -2.08 -19.64
C ASP A 79 -0.58 -3.49 -20.20
N GLU A 80 -0.07 -4.39 -19.36
CA GLU A 80 0.10 -5.80 -19.71
C GLU A 80 -1.23 -6.51 -19.96
N GLY A 81 -2.24 -6.27 -19.10
CA GLY A 81 -3.55 -6.91 -19.21
C GLY A 81 -4.32 -6.51 -20.46
N ILE A 82 -4.18 -5.27 -20.92
CA ILE A 82 -4.82 -4.77 -22.15
C ILE A 82 -3.96 -5.01 -23.40
N ALA A 83 -2.69 -5.39 -23.25
CA ALA A 83 -1.81 -5.66 -24.37
C ALA A 83 -2.40 -6.77 -25.25
N GLY A 84 -2.73 -6.44 -26.49
CA GLY A 84 -3.34 -7.37 -27.46
C GLY A 84 -4.86 -7.44 -27.42
N VAL A 85 -5.53 -6.70 -26.52
CA VAL A 85 -6.99 -6.53 -26.54
C VAL A 85 -7.32 -5.34 -27.43
N THR A 86 -8.02 -5.58 -28.54
CA THR A 86 -8.34 -4.54 -29.55
C THR A 86 -9.73 -3.94 -29.39
N ASN A 87 -10.66 -4.68 -28.81
CA ASN A 87 -12.03 -4.23 -28.57
C ASN A 87 -12.08 -3.37 -27.29
N PRO A 88 -12.56 -2.11 -27.34
CA PRO A 88 -12.64 -1.23 -26.18
C PRO A 88 -13.51 -1.76 -25.02
N ILE A 89 -14.55 -2.53 -25.34
CA ILE A 89 -15.42 -3.14 -24.30
C ILE A 89 -14.65 -4.21 -23.53
N ASP A 90 -13.83 -4.99 -24.22
CA ASP A 90 -13.00 -6.03 -23.60
C ASP A 90 -11.86 -5.41 -22.78
N GLN A 91 -11.28 -4.30 -23.24
CA GLN A 91 -10.31 -3.51 -22.46
C GLN A 91 -10.93 -2.99 -21.16
N LEU A 92 -12.17 -2.48 -21.21
CA LEU A 92 -12.89 -2.02 -20.03
C LEU A 92 -13.17 -3.18 -19.06
N ALA A 93 -13.52 -4.36 -19.57
CA ALA A 93 -13.73 -5.55 -18.74
C ALA A 93 -12.43 -5.97 -18.01
N VAL A 94 -11.28 -5.92 -18.70
CA VAL A 94 -9.95 -6.14 -18.09
C VAL A 94 -9.67 -5.11 -17.00
N TYR A 95 -9.86 -3.82 -17.30
CA TYR A 95 -9.67 -2.75 -16.33
C TYR A 95 -10.52 -2.93 -15.06
N ILE A 96 -11.83 -3.20 -15.22
CA ILE A 96 -12.75 -3.40 -14.10
C ILE A 96 -12.32 -4.61 -13.26
N ARG A 97 -11.93 -5.70 -13.93
CA ARG A 97 -11.45 -6.90 -13.23
C ARG A 97 -10.20 -6.60 -12.41
N LEU A 98 -9.19 -5.98 -13.02
CA LEU A 98 -7.95 -5.61 -12.33
C LEU A 98 -8.24 -4.66 -11.17
N GLN A 99 -9.12 -3.67 -11.34
CA GLN A 99 -9.53 -2.77 -10.25
C GLN A 99 -10.19 -3.51 -9.09
N ILE A 100 -11.09 -4.46 -9.36
CA ILE A 100 -11.74 -5.25 -8.32
C ILE A 100 -10.74 -6.14 -7.60
N GLU A 101 -9.85 -6.82 -8.34
CA GLU A 101 -8.79 -7.65 -7.75
C GLU A 101 -7.84 -6.80 -6.91
N ASP A 102 -7.53 -5.59 -7.37
CA ASP A 102 -6.67 -4.65 -6.65
C ASP A 102 -7.29 -4.18 -5.34
N LEU A 103 -8.54 -3.73 -5.41
CA LEU A 103 -9.33 -3.34 -4.25
C LEU A 103 -9.51 -4.52 -3.27
N ALA A 104 -9.62 -5.75 -3.79
CA ALA A 104 -9.73 -6.96 -3.00
C ALA A 104 -8.41 -7.42 -2.35
N ARG A 105 -7.26 -6.97 -2.83
CA ARG A 105 -5.96 -7.23 -2.17
C ARG A 105 -5.61 -6.17 -1.14
N ARG A 106 -6.08 -4.94 -1.37
CA ARG A 106 -5.57 -3.74 -0.72
C ARG A 106 -6.64 -2.96 0.02
N HIS A 107 -7.73 -3.61 0.43
CA HIS A 107 -8.76 -2.94 1.21
C HIS A 107 -8.06 -2.11 2.28
N LEU A 108 -8.44 -0.83 2.38
CA LEU A 108 -8.15 -0.05 3.57
C LEU A 108 -8.48 -0.99 4.75
N PRO A 109 -7.57 -1.22 5.71
CA PRO A 109 -7.96 -1.95 6.91
C PRO A 109 -9.29 -1.38 7.37
N PRO A 110 -10.19 -2.17 7.97
CA PRO A 110 -11.25 -1.54 8.73
C PRO A 110 -10.53 -0.62 9.72
N GLY A 111 -10.50 0.68 9.41
CA GLY A 111 -10.37 1.69 10.43
C GLY A 111 -11.41 1.35 11.48
N PRO A 112 -11.23 1.77 12.75
CA PRO A 112 -12.27 1.58 13.73
C PRO A 112 -13.60 1.92 13.07
N PRO A 113 -14.60 1.01 13.11
CA PRO A 113 -15.83 1.18 12.36
C PRO A 113 -16.28 2.61 12.55
N CYS A 114 -16.62 3.32 11.46
CA CYS A 114 -17.12 4.69 11.55
C CYS A 114 -18.20 4.73 12.63
N ALA A 115 -17.82 5.18 13.83
CA ALA A 115 -18.69 5.20 14.99
C ALA A 115 -20.02 5.93 14.72
N PRO A 116 -20.11 6.95 13.82
CA PRO A 116 -21.40 7.61 13.59
C PRO A 116 -22.39 6.80 12.73
N CYS A 117 -22.01 5.69 12.09
CA CYS A 117 -22.96 4.86 11.33
C CYS A 117 -23.74 3.86 12.22
N SER A 118 -23.44 3.82 13.51
CA SER A 118 -24.25 3.10 14.49
C SER A 118 -25.46 3.97 14.85
N HIS A 119 -26.52 3.92 14.03
CA HIS A 119 -27.81 4.44 14.48
C HIS A 119 -28.16 3.75 15.81
N PRO A 120 -28.46 4.49 16.89
CA PRO A 120 -28.97 3.88 18.11
C PRO A 120 -30.31 3.25 17.77
N ASN A 121 -30.38 1.91 17.83
CA ASN A 121 -31.62 1.17 17.67
C ASN A 121 -32.64 1.64 18.73
N PRO A 122 -33.77 2.26 18.35
CA PRO A 122 -34.72 2.83 19.31
C PRO A 122 -35.62 1.79 20.00
N THR A 123 -35.41 0.48 19.82
CA THR A 123 -36.34 -0.56 20.32
C THR A 123 -35.93 -1.31 21.58
N ARG A 124 -35.01 -0.78 22.40
CA ARG A 124 -34.75 -1.33 23.76
C ARG A 124 -35.09 -0.34 24.87
N ALA A 125 -36.33 0.15 24.86
CA ALA A 125 -36.95 0.83 25.99
C ALA A 125 -38.44 0.46 26.10
N SER A 126 -38.70 -0.76 26.57
CA SER A 126 -39.91 -1.13 27.32
C SER A 126 -39.51 -2.27 28.23
N ALA A 127 -39.23 -1.94 29.49
CA ALA A 127 -40.20 -1.98 30.58
C ALA A 127 -40.20 -3.36 31.22
N ASN A 128 -39.13 -3.61 31.97
CA ASN A 128 -39.20 -4.41 33.17
C ASN A 128 -39.46 -3.41 34.31
N THR A 129 -40.70 -3.32 34.77
CA THR A 129 -41.18 -3.11 36.16
C THR A 129 -42.68 -2.81 36.07
#